data_AF-A0A3N0C882-F1
#
_entry.id   AF-A0A3N0C882-F1
#
_cell.length_a   1.000
_cell.length_b   1.000
_cell.length_c   1.000
_cell.angle_alpha   90.00
_cell.angle_beta   90.00
_cell.angle_gamma   90.00
#
_symmetry.space_group_name_H-M   'P 1'
#
loop_
_entity.id
_entity.type
_entity.pdbx_description
1 polymer ?
#
loop_
_entity_poly.entity_id
_entity_poly.type
_entity_poly.pdbx_seq_one_letter_code
_entity_poly.pdbx_strand_id
1 'polypeptide(L)' 'MSSRIQARPVHRVRDVPCGGSPVEVRVRKRRLACLEPQCPRRSFVQTTDEIPAVSYNPLPPPPQRPEQHGGATG' A
#
# COMPACT_ATOMS: atom_id res chain seq x y z
N MET A 1 -6.07 25.17 -4.57
CA MET A 1 -5.24 23.99 -4.27
C MET A 1 -3.85 24.45 -3.82
N SER A 2 -3.20 23.79 -2.85
CA SER A 2 -1.84 24.13 -2.40
C SER A 2 -0.76 23.35 -3.17
N SER A 3 0.35 24.00 -3.52
CA SER A 3 1.52 23.37 -4.14
C SER A 3 2.67 23.12 -3.16
N ARG A 4 2.57 23.62 -1.91
CA ARG A 4 3.65 23.52 -0.90
C ARG A 4 3.74 22.09 -0.36
N ILE A 5 4.83 21.41 -0.67
CA ILE A 5 5.11 20.05 -0.19
C ILE A 5 5.67 20.13 1.23
N GLN A 6 4.98 19.49 2.18
CA GLN A 6 5.43 19.33 3.56
C GLN A 6 6.25 18.05 3.75
N ALA A 7 5.85 16.96 3.10
CA ALA A 7 6.55 15.67 3.21
C ALA A 7 6.28 14.79 1.98
N ARG A 8 7.08 13.72 1.84
CA ARG A 8 6.92 12.72 0.79
C ARG A 8 6.83 11.29 1.35
N PRO A 9 5.71 10.93 1.99
CA PRO A 9 5.55 9.59 2.54
C PRO A 9 5.58 8.52 1.45
N VAL A 10 6.09 7.34 1.78
CA VAL A 10 6.10 6.16 0.92
C VAL A 10 5.12 5.14 1.51
N HIS A 11 4.16 4.70 0.71
CA HIS A 11 3.18 3.68 1.12
C HIS A 11 3.41 2.40 0.32
N ARG A 12 3.33 1.25 0.99
CA ARG A 12 3.19 -0.04 0.29
C ARG A 12 1.73 -0.20 -0.14
N VAL A 13 1.53 -0.65 -1.37
CA VAL A 13 0.20 -1.03 -1.87
C VAL A 13 0.19 -2.53 -2.18
N ARG A 14 -0.93 -3.04 -2.71
CA ARG A 14 -1.02 -4.44 -3.10
C ARG A 14 0.06 -4.76 -4.14
N ASP A 15 0.68 -5.92 -3.97
CA ASP A 15 1.66 -6.43 -4.94
C ASP A 15 0.99 -6.65 -6.29
N VAL A 16 1.72 -6.41 -7.38
CA VAL A 16 1.23 -6.58 -8.75
C VAL A 16 1.95 -7.75 -9.42
N PRO A 17 1.27 -8.50 -10.31
CA PRO A 17 1.94 -9.53 -11.08
C PRO A 17 2.89 -8.89 -12.11
N CYS A 18 4.13 -9.37 -12.17
CA CYS A 18 5.09 -9.03 -13.20
C CYS A 18 5.88 -10.29 -13.59
N GLY A 19 5.75 -10.74 -14.83
CA GLY A 19 6.42 -11.96 -15.31
C GLY A 19 6.08 -13.22 -14.50
N GLY A 20 4.85 -13.32 -13.99
CA GLY A 20 4.39 -14.47 -13.19
C GLY A 20 4.78 -14.42 -11.71
N SER A 21 5.56 -13.43 -11.27
CA SER A 21 5.92 -13.24 -9.86
C SER A 21 5.21 -12.02 -9.27
N PRO A 22 4.83 -12.06 -7.97
CA PRO A 22 4.37 -10.86 -7.28
C PRO A 22 5.53 -9.88 -7.09
N VAL A 23 5.29 -8.60 -7.36
CA VAL A 23 6.26 -7.53 -7.13
C VAL A 23 5.69 -6.53 -6.15
N GLU A 24 6.49 -6.20 -5.13
CA GLU A 24 6.14 -5.16 -4.16
C GLU A 24 6.07 -3.79 -4.84
N VAL A 25 4.97 -3.09 -4.62
CA VAL A 25 4.78 -1.72 -5.12
C VAL A 25 4.84 -0.72 -3.97
N ARG A 26 5.74 0.26 -4.12
CA ARG A 26 5.88 1.40 -3.21
C ARG A 26 5.49 2.69 -3.92
N VAL A 27 4.56 3.43 -3.35
CA VAL A 27 4.09 4.70 -3.90
C VAL A 27 4.55 5.86 -3.05
N ARG A 28 5.34 6.76 -3.65
CA ARG A 28 5.82 7.99 -3.02
C ARG A 28 4.84 9.12 -3.29
N LYS A 29 4.10 9.54 -2.26
CA LYS A 29 3.05 10.56 -2.38
C LYS A 29 3.56 11.94 -1.97
N ARG A 30 2.82 12.99 -2.32
CA ARG A 30 3.02 14.33 -1.76
C ARG A 30 2.05 14.55 -0.61
N ARG A 31 2.58 14.90 0.56
CA ARG A 31 1.83 15.55 1.63
C ARG A 31 1.95 17.04 1.43
N LEU A 32 0.83 17.69 1.13
CA LEU A 32 0.75 19.12 0.90
C LEU A 32 0.37 19.83 2.19
N ALA A 33 0.99 20.99 2.46
CA ALA A 33 0.57 21.87 3.53
C ALA A 33 -0.69 22.64 3.09
N CYS A 34 -1.68 22.75 3.97
CA CYS A 34 -2.77 23.70 3.79
C CYS A 34 -2.19 25.10 4.06
N LEU A 35 -2.32 26.02 3.09
CA LEU A 35 -1.78 27.38 3.22
C LEU A 35 -2.73 28.32 3.98
N GLU A 36 -3.99 27.92 4.14
CA GLU A 36 -5.00 28.66 4.88
C GLU A 36 -4.73 28.53 6.40
N PRO A 37 -4.41 29.62 7.13
CA PRO A 37 -4.02 29.54 8.54
C PRO A 37 -5.06 28.89 9.45
N GLN A 38 -6.36 29.05 9.13
CA GLN A 38 -7.46 28.52 9.92
C GLN A 38 -7.87 27.09 9.52
N CYS A 39 -7.14 26.47 8.58
CA CYS A 39 -7.46 25.14 8.06
C CYS A 39 -7.23 24.06 9.13
N PRO A 40 -8.31 23.41 9.64
CA PRO A 40 -8.17 22.45 10.75
C PRO A 40 -7.35 21.22 10.34
N ARG A 41 -7.36 20.87 9.05
CA ARG A 41 -6.67 19.69 8.50
C ARG A 41 -5.14 19.86 8.46
N ARG A 42 -4.64 21.11 8.33
CA ARG A 42 -3.23 21.56 8.25
C ARG A 42 -2.36 20.96 7.13
N SER A 43 -2.58 19.70 6.77
CA SER A 43 -1.93 18.98 5.69
C SER A 43 -2.86 17.93 5.09
N PHE A 44 -2.59 17.51 3.86
CA PHE A 44 -3.31 16.40 3.23
C PHE A 44 -2.38 15.64 2.28
N VAL A 45 -2.56 14.33 2.22
CA VAL A 45 -1.85 13.47 1.26
C VAL A 45 -2.72 13.36 0.01
N GLN A 46 -2.11 13.50 -1.18
CA GLN A 46 -2.84 13.24 -2.42
C GLN A 46 -3.27 11.77 -2.49
N THR A 47 -4.53 11.52 -2.87
CA THR A 47 -5.11 10.19 -3.01
C THR A 47 -5.77 10.05 -4.37
N THR A 48 -5.83 8.83 -4.88
CA THR A 48 -6.66 8.39 -6.00
C THR A 48 -7.40 7.13 -5.57
N ASP A 49 -8.42 6.71 -6.32
CA ASP A 49 -9.19 5.50 -5.99
C ASP A 49 -8.31 4.24 -5.95
N GLU A 50 -7.28 4.20 -6.78
CA GLU A 50 -6.30 3.11 -6.84
C GLU A 50 -5.28 3.19 -5.70
N ILE A 51 -5.01 4.39 -5.17
CA ILE A 51 -3.89 4.67 -4.27
C ILE A 51 -4.38 5.33 -2.95
N PRO A 52 -4.88 4.52 -1.99
CA PRO A 52 -5.58 5.01 -0.79
C PRO A 52 -4.66 5.71 0.22
N ALA A 53 -5.23 6.53 1.10
CA ALA A 53 -4.49 7.34 2.08
C ALA A 53 -3.64 6.54 3.09
N VAL A 54 -3.81 5.22 3.18
CA VAL A 54 -3.13 4.35 4.14
C VAL A 54 -2.23 3.36 3.42
N SER A 55 -1.29 2.76 4.16
CA SER A 55 -0.47 1.67 3.62
C SER A 55 -1.22 0.35 3.69
N TYR A 56 -0.99 -0.52 2.71
CA TYR A 56 -1.43 -1.90 2.74
C TYR A 56 -0.55 -2.72 3.70
N ASN A 57 -1.18 -3.42 4.64
CA ASN A 57 -0.54 -4.41 5.48
C ASN A 57 -1.26 -5.76 5.29
N PRO A 58 -0.74 -6.68 4.45
CA PRO A 58 -1.34 -8.00 4.29
C PRO A 58 -1.24 -8.77 5.60
N LEU A 59 -2.30 -9.50 5.96
CA LEU A 59 -2.18 -10.58 6.92
C LEU A 59 -1.25 -11.65 6.32
N PRO A 60 -0.34 -12.27 7.10
CA PRO A 60 0.39 -13.44 6.62
C PRO A 60 -0.59 -14.52 6.12
N PRO A 61 -0.20 -15.31 5.11
CA PRO A 61 -1.03 -16.42 4.65
C PRO A 61 -1.31 -17.37 5.83
N PRO A 62 -2.51 -18.00 5.89
CA PRO A 62 -2.77 -19.00 6.91
C PRO A 62 -1.75 -20.14 6.80
N PRO A 63 -1.38 -20.78 7.93
CA PRO A 63 -0.46 -21.92 7.91
C PRO A 63 -1.02 -23.01 6.98
N GLN A 64 -0.23 -23.44 6.01
CA GLN A 64 -0.62 -24.51 5.09
C GLN A 64 -0.67 -25.82 5.89
N ARG A 65 -1.83 -26.50 5.89
CA ARG A 65 -1.91 -27.86 6.43
C ARG A 65 -1.01 -28.75 5.56
N PRO A 66 -0.12 -29.57 6.14
CA PRO A 66 0.70 -30.47 5.34
C PRO A 66 -0.20 -31.40 4.52
N GLU A 67 -0.04 -31.37 3.20
CA GLU A 67 -0.76 -32.24 2.27
C GLU A 67 -0.32 -33.69 2.51
N GLN A 68 -1.24 -34.50 3.04
CA GLN A 68 -1.00 -35.92 3.24
C GLN A 68 -0.90 -36.59 1.87
N HIS A 69 0.33 -36.80 1.41
CA HIS A 69 0.60 -37.64 0.25
C HIS A 69 0.26 -39.07 0.63
N GLY A 70 -0.97 -39.47 0.31
CA GLY A 70 -1.42 -40.85 0.42
C GLY A 70 -0.62 -41.72 -0.55
N GLY A 71 0.38 -42.42 -0.02
CA GLY A 71 1.06 -43.49 -0.73
C GLY A 71 0.09 -44.64 -0.98
N ALA A 72 -0.25 -44.88 -2.24
CA ALA A 72 -0.77 -46.15 -2.70
C ALA A 72 0.35 -46.82 -3.50
N THR A 73 1.16 -47.62 -2.81
CA THR A 73 2.01 -48.62 -3.46
C THR A 73 1.10 -49.81 -3.79
N GLY A 74 0.84 -50.01 -5.08
CA GLY A 74 0.29 -51.25 -5.62
C GLY A 74 1.41 -52.13 -6.16
#